data_AF-A0A445DA62-F1
#
_entry.id   AF-A0A445DA62-F1
#
_cell.length_a   1.000
_cell.length_b   1.000
_cell.length_c   1.000
_cell.angle_alpha   90.00
_cell.angle_beta   90.00
_cell.angle_gamma   90.00
#
_symmetry.space_group_name_H-M   'P 1'
#
loop_
_entity.id
_entity.type
_entity.pdbx_description
1 polymer ?
#
loop_
_entity_poly.entity_id
_entity_poly.type
_entity_poly.pdbx_seq_one_letter_code
_entity_poly.pdbx_strand_id
1 'polypeptide(L)'
;MFLFGRSFQVVGIDRKNGFRIMSFQELSSRGKGSKDTLVTTESIKVDICIFVFDIMFANGEQLLGFPLRTRRKYLKDLLCDEKPGYFEYAKEITIEADKACETCKDTLTKINAFLEDALRSSCEGIMVKTLDVDAGYSPSKRSDKWLKVKRDYVDGLNDTLDLVPIGAWHGNGRKAGWYSPFLMACYNPETEEYQSVCRVMSGFSDSFYIEMKEFFSGDKVLSKKPLYYRTAEKPDMWFCPQLVWEIRGAEFTVSPVHHAAIGLIHLSRGISIRFPRFIRRVSDRNPEECSTAADIVNLFHSQPRKKDVTAED
;
A
#
# COMPACT_ATOMS: atom_id res chain seq x y z
N MET A 1 7.48 4.63 17.28
CA MET A 1 6.81 3.76 16.28
C MET A 1 7.64 2.49 16.14
N PHE A 2 7.26 1.45 16.87
CA PHE A 2 7.74 0.08 16.64
C PHE A 2 6.50 -0.79 16.39
N LEU A 3 6.47 -1.43 15.23
CA LEU A 3 5.44 -2.37 14.80
C LEU A 3 5.87 -3.78 15.23
N PHE A 4 5.55 -4.15 16.47
CA PHE A 4 5.42 -5.56 16.85
C PHE A 4 4.04 -5.73 17.46
N GLY A 5 3.24 -6.63 16.89
CA GLY A 5 2.05 -7.18 17.49
C GLY A 5 0.90 -6.22 17.85
N ARG A 6 0.25 -5.63 16.85
CA ARG A 6 -0.97 -4.85 17.07
C ARG A 6 -2.16 -5.77 17.37
N SER A 7 -2.94 -5.44 18.40
CA SER A 7 -4.29 -5.98 18.71
C SER A 7 -5.42 -5.07 18.23
N PHE A 8 -5.08 -3.86 17.79
CA PHE A 8 -6.00 -2.85 17.33
C PHE A 8 -5.38 -1.99 16.23
N GLN A 9 -6.22 -1.27 15.50
CA GLN A 9 -5.81 -0.31 14.50
C GLN A 9 -6.47 1.04 14.79
N VAL A 10 -5.66 2.11 14.83
CA VAL A 10 -6.16 3.48 14.88
C VAL A 10 -6.39 3.94 13.45
N VAL A 11 -7.59 4.46 13.20
CA VAL A 11 -8.06 4.88 11.87
C VAL A 11 -8.60 6.30 11.99
N GLY A 12 -8.26 7.17 11.03
CA GLY A 12 -8.86 8.50 10.95
C GLY A 12 -10.33 8.36 10.56
N ILE A 13 -11.21 9.10 11.20
CA ILE A 13 -12.64 9.00 10.94
C ILE A 13 -13.26 10.39 10.84
N ASP A 14 -14.14 10.57 9.87
CA ASP A 14 -14.95 11.77 9.76
C ASP A 14 -16.30 11.54 10.46
N ARG A 15 -16.38 11.93 11.73
CA ARG A 15 -17.60 11.77 12.54
C ARG A 15 -18.76 12.65 12.05
N LYS A 16 -18.47 13.72 11.30
CA LYS A 16 -19.50 14.66 10.81
C LYS A 16 -20.15 14.15 9.53
N ASN A 17 -19.38 13.47 8.69
CA ASN A 17 -19.85 12.90 7.42
C ASN A 17 -20.11 11.39 7.52
N GLY A 18 -20.97 10.99 8.47
CA GLY A 18 -21.46 9.61 8.56
C GLY A 18 -20.41 8.57 8.95
N PHE A 19 -19.45 8.93 9.80
CA PHE A 19 -18.38 8.03 10.28
C PHE A 19 -17.50 7.45 9.16
N ARG A 20 -17.29 8.22 8.09
CA ARG A 20 -16.46 7.80 6.96
C ARG A 20 -15.01 7.55 7.40
N ILE A 21 -14.48 6.38 7.08
CA ILE A 21 -13.06 6.05 7.27
C ILE A 21 -12.19 6.93 6.36
N MET A 22 -11.23 7.61 6.95
CA MET A 22 -10.25 8.46 6.27
C MET A 22 -9.00 7.65 5.88
N SER A 23 -8.28 8.14 4.87
CA SER A 23 -7.03 7.53 4.42
C SER A 23 -5.90 7.67 5.43
N PHE A 24 -4.87 6.85 5.27
CA PHE A 24 -3.65 6.96 6.08
C PHE A 24 -2.96 8.31 5.91
N GLN A 25 -3.01 8.91 4.72
CA GLN A 25 -2.41 10.22 4.46
C GLN A 25 -3.12 11.32 5.27
N GLU A 26 -4.45 11.33 5.26
CA GLU A 26 -5.25 12.24 6.08
C GLU A 26 -4.94 12.05 7.57
N LEU A 27 -4.90 10.80 8.06
CA LEU A 27 -4.50 10.51 9.44
C LEU A 27 -3.08 10.98 9.75
N SER A 28 -2.16 10.88 8.79
CA SER A 28 -0.75 11.28 8.97
C SER A 28 -0.54 12.79 9.04
N SER A 29 -1.51 13.58 8.57
CA SER A 29 -1.50 15.04 8.73
C SER A 29 -1.69 15.49 10.19
N ARG A 30 -2.18 14.59 11.05
CA ARG A 30 -2.34 14.85 12.48
C ARG A 30 -1.00 15.18 13.11
N GLY A 31 -0.96 16.27 13.86
CA GLY A 31 0.22 16.72 14.60
C GLY A 31 0.80 15.58 15.45
N LYS A 32 2.10 15.33 15.29
CA LYS A 32 2.82 14.37 16.12
C LYS A 32 3.37 15.12 17.33
N GLY A 33 2.97 14.72 18.53
CA GLY A 33 3.61 15.20 19.74
C GLY A 33 5.10 14.85 19.71
N SER A 34 5.93 15.79 20.15
CA SER A 34 7.36 15.58 20.37
C SER A 34 7.62 15.58 21.88
N LYS A 35 8.85 15.28 22.29
CA LYS A 35 9.25 15.35 23.70
C LYS A 35 9.03 16.75 24.30
N ASP A 36 9.01 17.79 23.45
CA ASP A 36 8.95 19.21 23.81
C ASP A 36 7.66 19.89 23.30
N THR A 37 6.71 19.13 22.75
CA THR A 37 5.47 19.69 22.20
C THR A 37 4.30 18.77 22.50
N LEU A 38 3.48 19.19 23.47
CA LEU A 38 2.22 18.54 23.81
C LEU A 38 1.16 18.96 22.79
N VAL A 39 0.53 17.97 22.14
CA VAL A 39 -0.63 18.19 21.28
C VAL A 39 -1.84 18.34 22.19
N THR A 40 -2.40 19.56 22.26
CA THR A 40 -3.63 19.80 23.01
C THR A 40 -4.82 19.17 22.29
N THR A 41 -5.85 18.77 23.03
CA THR A 41 -7.08 18.21 22.46
C THR A 41 -7.74 19.13 21.44
N GLU A 42 -7.63 20.44 21.66
CA GLU A 42 -8.16 21.50 20.78
C GLU A 42 -7.43 21.59 19.43
N SER A 43 -6.18 21.14 19.35
CA SER A 43 -5.37 21.15 18.13
C SER A 43 -5.61 19.92 17.23
N ILE A 44 -6.43 18.96 17.67
CA ILE A 44 -6.72 17.74 16.92
C ILE A 44 -7.73 18.06 15.81
N LYS A 45 -7.23 18.14 14.58
CA LYS A 45 -8.05 18.35 13.38
C LYS A 45 -8.68 17.08 12.81
N VAL A 46 -8.10 15.92 13.13
CA VAL A 46 -8.52 14.61 12.58
C VAL A 46 -8.97 13.72 13.72
N ASP A 47 -10.26 13.41 13.74
CA ASP A 47 -10.87 12.46 14.65
C ASP A 47 -10.36 11.03 14.38
N ILE A 48 -10.38 10.19 15.40
CA ILE A 48 -9.94 8.79 15.29
C ILE A 48 -10.98 7.82 15.85
N CYS A 49 -11.00 6.62 15.27
CA CYS A 49 -11.66 5.44 15.82
C CYS A 49 -10.60 4.35 16.07
N ILE A 50 -10.77 3.60 17.15
CA ILE A 50 -9.95 2.43 17.49
C ILE A 50 -10.73 1.17 17.11
N PHE A 51 -10.21 0.43 16.14
CA PHE A 51 -10.74 -0.88 15.75
C PHE A 51 -9.95 -1.99 16.45
N VAL A 52 -10.52 -2.63 17.47
CA VAL A 52 -9.90 -3.74 18.21
C VAL A 52 -10.20 -5.10 17.57
N PHE A 53 -9.24 -6.01 17.58
CA PHE A 53 -9.39 -7.32 16.91
C PHE A 53 -8.68 -8.49 17.61
N ASP A 54 -7.98 -8.25 18.71
CA ASP A 54 -7.37 -9.29 19.55
C ASP A 54 -7.07 -8.75 20.96
N ILE A 55 -6.67 -9.62 21.88
CA ILE A 55 -6.20 -9.29 23.22
C ILE A 55 -5.07 -10.24 23.61
N MET A 56 -3.99 -9.70 24.17
CA MET A 56 -2.79 -10.48 24.52
C MET A 56 -2.57 -10.61 26.03
N PHE A 57 -3.14 -9.69 26.82
CA PHE A 57 -3.00 -9.63 28.27
C PHE A 57 -4.19 -8.88 28.86
N ALA A 58 -4.75 -9.38 29.96
CA ALA A 58 -5.82 -8.72 30.70
C ALA A 58 -5.79 -9.14 32.16
N ASN A 59 -6.04 -8.20 33.08
CA ASN A 59 -6.22 -8.50 34.53
C ASN A 59 -5.10 -9.34 35.16
N GLY A 60 -3.85 -9.15 34.75
CA GLY A 60 -2.71 -9.92 35.27
C GLY A 60 -2.45 -11.24 34.52
N GLU A 61 -3.32 -11.65 33.61
CA GLU A 61 -3.23 -12.91 32.88
C GLU A 61 -2.67 -12.73 31.45
N GLN A 62 -1.70 -13.57 31.10
CA GLN A 62 -1.14 -13.63 29.74
C GLN A 62 -1.97 -14.55 28.86
N LEU A 63 -2.53 -13.99 27.78
CA LEU A 63 -3.46 -14.70 26.88
C LEU A 63 -2.77 -15.27 25.62
N LEU A 64 -1.47 -15.07 25.44
CA LEU A 64 -0.73 -15.42 24.23
C LEU A 64 -0.86 -16.90 23.82
N GLY A 65 -0.92 -17.81 24.80
CA GLY A 65 -1.01 -19.26 24.56
C GLY A 65 -2.41 -19.75 24.19
N PHE A 66 -3.45 -18.94 24.43
CA PHE A 66 -4.83 -19.33 24.16
C PHE A 66 -5.14 -19.23 22.67
N PRO A 67 -6.03 -20.07 22.11
CA PRO A 67 -6.53 -19.94 20.75
C PRO A 67 -7.20 -18.58 20.50
N LEU A 68 -7.15 -18.08 19.26
CA LEU A 68 -7.74 -16.79 18.90
C LEU A 68 -9.24 -16.74 19.20
N ARG A 69 -9.97 -17.85 19.04
CA ARG A 69 -11.40 -17.92 19.41
C ARG A 69 -11.62 -17.55 20.87
N THR A 70 -10.82 -18.11 21.77
CA THR A 70 -10.86 -17.82 23.21
C THR A 70 -10.50 -16.36 23.48
N ARG A 71 -9.41 -15.86 22.89
CA ARG A 71 -8.99 -14.45 23.08
C ARG A 71 -10.06 -13.46 22.60
N ARG A 72 -10.71 -13.71 21.46
CA ARG A 72 -11.82 -12.88 20.96
C ARG A 72 -13.01 -12.86 21.89
N LYS A 73 -13.36 -14.00 22.49
CA LYS A 73 -14.41 -14.07 23.51
C LYS A 73 -14.03 -13.22 24.72
N TYR A 74 -12.84 -13.42 25.28
CA TYR A 74 -12.32 -12.60 26.39
C TYR A 74 -12.31 -11.11 26.08
N LEU A 75 -11.90 -10.72 24.87
CA LEU A 75 -11.88 -9.34 24.41
C LEU A 75 -13.29 -8.71 24.48
N LYS A 76 -14.30 -9.40 23.95
CA LYS A 76 -15.70 -8.93 23.93
C LYS A 76 -16.32 -8.89 25.32
N ASP A 77 -16.02 -9.90 26.16
CA ASP A 77 -16.48 -9.97 27.54
C ASP A 77 -15.89 -8.83 28.39
N LEU A 78 -14.66 -8.39 28.09
CA LEU A 78 -13.95 -7.36 28.86
C LEU A 78 -14.25 -5.92 28.42
N LEU A 79 -14.27 -5.64 27.11
CA LEU A 79 -14.31 -4.26 26.60
C LEU A 79 -15.73 -3.72 26.33
N CYS A 80 -16.77 -4.51 26.63
CA CYS A 80 -18.18 -4.12 26.57
C CYS A 80 -18.60 -3.51 25.21
N ASP A 81 -19.61 -2.63 25.23
CA ASP A 81 -20.29 -2.11 24.05
C ASP A 81 -19.42 -1.21 23.17
N GLU A 82 -19.61 -1.33 21.85
CA GLU A 82 -18.99 -0.45 20.87
C GLU A 82 -19.53 0.97 20.99
N LYS A 83 -18.67 1.95 20.68
CA LYS A 83 -19.05 3.34 20.48
C LYS A 83 -18.68 3.74 19.05
N PRO A 84 -19.67 3.83 18.13
CA PRO A 84 -19.45 4.15 16.73
C PRO A 84 -18.60 5.42 16.55
N GLY A 85 -17.51 5.29 15.80
CA GLY A 85 -16.54 6.34 15.52
C GLY A 85 -15.57 6.70 16.64
N TYR A 86 -15.53 5.92 17.71
CA TYR A 86 -14.57 6.06 18.82
C TYR A 86 -13.86 4.74 19.12
N PHE A 87 -14.63 3.68 19.33
CA PHE A 87 -14.14 2.36 19.71
C PHE A 87 -15.07 1.28 19.15
N GLU A 88 -14.55 0.44 18.29
CA GLU A 88 -15.32 -0.59 17.58
C GLU A 88 -14.50 -1.88 17.49
N TYR A 89 -15.17 -3.02 17.39
CA TYR A 89 -14.54 -4.28 17.01
C TYR A 89 -14.32 -4.28 15.50
N ALA A 90 -13.21 -4.87 15.05
CA ALA A 90 -13.03 -5.12 13.64
C ALA A 90 -14.12 -6.08 13.14
N LYS A 91 -14.83 -5.68 12.09
CA LYS A 91 -15.83 -6.51 11.43
C LYS A 91 -15.23 -7.88 11.09
N GLU A 92 -15.97 -8.95 11.39
CA GLU A 92 -15.50 -10.32 11.22
C GLU A 92 -16.60 -11.24 10.69
N ILE A 93 -16.18 -12.29 10.00
CA ILE A 93 -16.99 -13.46 9.68
C ILE A 93 -16.23 -14.71 10.13
N THR A 94 -16.98 -15.75 10.52
CA THR A 94 -16.40 -17.05 10.92
C THR A 94 -16.80 -18.12 9.91
N ILE A 95 -15.79 -18.85 9.42
CA ILE A 95 -15.99 -20.06 8.63
C ILE A 95 -15.60 -21.23 9.52
N GLU A 96 -16.58 -22.08 9.84
CA GLU A 96 -16.35 -23.27 10.66
C GLU A 96 -15.66 -24.38 9.86
N ALA A 97 -15.00 -25.30 10.57
CA ALA A 97 -14.10 -26.30 9.98
C ALA A 97 -14.77 -27.21 8.94
N ASP A 98 -16.06 -27.51 9.11
CA ASP A 98 -16.85 -28.32 8.17
C ASP A 98 -17.01 -27.66 6.80
N LYS A 99 -16.87 -26.33 6.72
CA LYS A 99 -17.01 -25.53 5.49
C LYS A 99 -15.68 -24.95 5.00
N ALA A 100 -14.61 -25.11 5.77
CA ALA A 100 -13.27 -24.60 5.46
C ALA A 100 -12.55 -25.46 4.41
N CYS A 101 -13.14 -25.58 3.21
CA CYS A 101 -12.59 -26.34 2.10
C CYS A 101 -12.49 -25.46 0.84
N GLU A 102 -11.39 -25.59 0.09
CA GLU A 102 -11.14 -24.83 -1.14
C GLU A 102 -12.21 -25.07 -2.22
N THR A 103 -12.76 -26.29 -2.29
CA THR A 103 -13.81 -26.62 -3.26
C THR A 103 -15.21 -26.19 -2.82
N CYS A 104 -15.36 -25.66 -1.60
CA CYS A 104 -16.64 -25.17 -1.11
C CYS A 104 -16.97 -23.80 -1.72
N LYS A 105 -17.80 -23.82 -2.77
CA LYS A 105 -18.26 -22.60 -3.48
C LYS A 105 -18.92 -21.58 -2.55
N ASP A 106 -19.67 -22.03 -1.54
CA ASP A 106 -20.32 -21.14 -0.57
C ASP A 106 -19.30 -20.38 0.28
N THR A 107 -18.24 -21.05 0.73
CA THR A 107 -17.16 -20.44 1.50
C THR A 107 -16.41 -19.41 0.67
N LEU A 108 -16.06 -19.75 -0.57
CA LEU A 108 -15.43 -18.81 -1.50
C LEU A 108 -16.32 -17.59 -1.75
N THR A 109 -17.61 -17.80 -1.98
CA THR A 109 -18.57 -16.71 -2.21
C THR A 109 -18.67 -15.78 -1.00
N LYS A 110 -18.70 -16.33 0.22
CA LYS A 110 -18.73 -15.55 1.46
C LYS A 110 -17.44 -14.75 1.68
N ILE A 111 -16.28 -15.35 1.46
CA ILE A 111 -14.98 -14.69 1.61
C ILE A 111 -14.86 -13.55 0.58
N ASN A 112 -15.24 -13.80 -0.67
CA ASN A 112 -15.20 -12.78 -1.73
C ASN A 112 -16.17 -11.63 -1.45
N ALA A 113 -17.41 -11.93 -1.02
CA ALA A 113 -18.36 -10.89 -0.63
C ALA A 113 -17.85 -10.04 0.54
N PHE A 114 -17.19 -10.66 1.52
CA PHE A 114 -16.59 -9.95 2.65
C PHE A 114 -15.37 -9.10 2.24
N LEU A 115 -14.56 -9.60 1.31
CA LEU A 115 -13.45 -8.83 0.73
C LEU A 115 -13.98 -7.60 -0.03
N GLU A 116 -14.96 -7.77 -0.90
CA GLU A 116 -15.58 -6.67 -1.64
C GLU A 116 -16.20 -5.61 -0.72
N ASP A 117 -16.90 -6.05 0.34
CA ASP A 117 -17.45 -5.14 1.35
C ASP A 117 -16.36 -4.37 2.11
N ALA A 118 -15.26 -5.03 2.47
CA ALA A 118 -14.11 -4.38 3.09
C ALA A 118 -13.49 -3.33 2.16
N LEU A 119 -13.33 -3.64 0.87
CA LEU A 119 -12.79 -2.71 -0.12
C LEU A 119 -13.71 -1.49 -0.32
N ARG A 120 -15.03 -1.70 -0.40
CA ARG A 120 -16.03 -0.61 -0.47
C ARG A 120 -16.02 0.26 0.79
N SER A 121 -15.76 -0.35 1.94
CA SER A 121 -15.65 0.33 3.24
C SER A 121 -14.29 1.00 3.46
N SER A 122 -13.51 1.21 2.39
CA SER A 122 -12.18 1.84 2.45
C SER A 122 -11.13 1.07 3.28
N CYS A 123 -11.26 -0.24 3.42
CA CYS A 123 -10.19 -1.10 3.94
C CYS A 123 -9.23 -1.54 2.81
N GLU A 124 -8.01 -1.93 3.15
CA GLU A 124 -7.01 -2.44 2.18
C GLU A 124 -7.33 -3.86 1.68
N GLY A 125 -8.13 -4.60 2.45
CA GLY A 125 -8.46 -6.00 2.24
C GLY A 125 -8.89 -6.64 3.56
N ILE A 126 -8.73 -7.95 3.68
CA ILE A 126 -9.14 -8.74 4.84
C ILE A 126 -7.94 -9.46 5.47
N MET A 127 -8.08 -9.79 6.75
CA MET A 127 -7.16 -10.64 7.49
C MET A 127 -7.83 -12.00 7.74
N VAL A 128 -7.23 -13.07 7.23
CA VAL A 128 -7.64 -14.45 7.50
C VAL A 128 -6.81 -14.96 8.68
N LYS A 129 -7.47 -15.44 9.73
CA LYS A 129 -6.80 -15.87 10.97
C LYS A 129 -7.29 -17.25 11.39
N THR A 130 -6.37 -18.15 11.72
CA THR A 130 -6.74 -19.44 12.33
C THR A 130 -7.36 -19.21 13.72
N LEU A 131 -8.44 -19.92 14.02
CA LEU A 131 -9.21 -19.73 15.25
C LEU A 131 -8.80 -20.67 16.37
N ASP A 132 -8.59 -21.95 16.03
CA ASP A 132 -8.48 -23.04 17.00
C ASP A 132 -7.13 -23.76 16.90
N VAL A 133 -6.78 -24.33 15.73
CA VAL A 133 -5.52 -25.06 15.51
C VAL A 133 -4.36 -24.09 15.29
N ASP A 134 -3.28 -24.29 16.06
CA ASP A 134 -2.09 -23.44 16.06
C ASP A 134 -2.38 -21.94 16.18
N ALA A 135 -3.50 -21.56 16.80
CA ALA A 135 -4.01 -20.18 16.80
C ALA A 135 -3.47 -19.28 17.92
N GLY A 136 -2.44 -19.74 18.65
CA GLY A 136 -1.74 -18.95 19.67
C GLY A 136 -1.03 -17.72 19.07
N TYR A 137 -0.92 -16.65 19.86
CA TYR A 137 -0.23 -15.44 19.47
C TYR A 137 1.28 -15.60 19.63
N SER A 138 2.04 -15.40 18.55
CA SER A 138 3.50 -15.57 18.57
C SER A 138 4.18 -14.23 18.29
N PRO A 139 4.55 -13.46 19.34
CA PRO A 139 5.25 -12.19 19.17
C PRO A 139 6.51 -12.38 18.33
N SER A 140 6.77 -11.40 17.46
CA SER A 140 7.99 -11.32 16.66
C SER A 140 8.26 -12.45 15.67
N LYS A 141 7.32 -13.38 15.49
CA LYS A 141 7.40 -14.41 14.44
C LYS A 141 6.45 -14.07 13.30
N ARG A 142 6.96 -14.16 12.08
CA ARG A 142 6.11 -14.20 10.88
C ARG A 142 5.59 -15.62 10.74
N SER A 143 4.28 -15.81 10.88
CA SER A 143 3.63 -17.12 10.81
C SER A 143 2.45 -17.07 9.86
N ASP A 144 2.10 -18.21 9.28
CA ASP A 144 0.97 -18.34 8.34
C ASP A 144 -0.39 -18.40 9.05
N LYS A 145 -0.40 -18.26 10.39
CA LYS A 145 -1.61 -18.16 11.20
C LYS A 145 -2.49 -16.97 10.79
N TRP A 146 -1.85 -15.88 10.35
CA TRP A 146 -2.50 -14.62 9.98
C TRP A 146 -2.09 -14.23 8.57
N LEU A 147 -3.00 -14.43 7.63
CA LEU A 147 -2.79 -14.11 6.22
C LEU A 147 -3.51 -12.81 5.87
N LYS A 148 -2.82 -11.97 5.11
CA LYS A 148 -3.39 -10.73 4.55
C LYS A 148 -3.83 -11.01 3.13
N VAL A 149 -5.11 -10.80 2.84
CA VAL A 149 -5.66 -10.87 1.48
C VAL A 149 -6.00 -9.45 1.09
N LYS A 150 -5.32 -8.93 0.08
CA LYS A 150 -5.44 -7.55 -0.38
C LYS A 150 -5.89 -7.54 -1.83
N ARG A 151 -6.46 -6.41 -2.26
CA ARG A 151 -6.88 -6.22 -3.65
C ARG A 151 -5.76 -6.50 -4.65
N ASP A 152 -4.52 -6.09 -4.36
CA ASP A 152 -3.36 -6.27 -5.24
C ASP A 152 -2.95 -7.75 -5.47
N TYR A 153 -3.52 -8.69 -4.71
CA TYR A 153 -3.27 -10.14 -4.82
C TYR A 153 -4.35 -10.91 -5.57
N VAL A 154 -5.47 -10.27 -5.92
CA VAL A 154 -6.56 -10.92 -6.67
C VAL A 154 -6.38 -10.63 -8.16
N ASP A 155 -6.12 -11.66 -8.96
CA ASP A 155 -5.97 -11.55 -10.41
C ASP A 155 -7.29 -11.14 -11.07
N GLY A 156 -7.22 -10.21 -12.04
CA GLY A 156 -8.38 -9.74 -12.82
C GLY A 156 -9.06 -8.45 -12.33
N LEU A 157 -8.64 -7.86 -11.20
CA LEU A 157 -9.25 -6.66 -10.59
C LEU A 157 -8.31 -5.44 -10.50
N ASN A 158 -7.13 -5.48 -11.13
CA ASN A 158 -6.03 -4.57 -10.84
C ASN A 158 -5.53 -3.78 -12.06
N ASP A 159 -5.41 -2.47 -11.85
CA ASP A 159 -4.80 -1.54 -12.79
C ASP A 159 -3.28 -1.64 -12.71
N THR A 160 -2.65 -2.13 -13.78
CA THR A 160 -1.20 -2.13 -13.96
C THR A 160 -0.78 -0.99 -14.89
N LEU A 161 0.44 -0.51 -14.72
CA LEU A 161 1.04 0.48 -15.62
C LEU A 161 2.31 -0.09 -16.23
N ASP A 162 2.45 0.13 -17.52
CA ASP A 162 3.67 -0.17 -18.24
C ASP A 162 4.56 1.07 -18.14
N LEU A 163 5.68 0.95 -17.43
CA LEU A 163 6.54 2.08 -17.09
C LEU A 163 7.99 1.83 -17.51
N VAL A 164 8.71 2.91 -17.78
CA VAL A 164 10.10 2.87 -18.23
C VAL A 164 11.05 3.13 -17.05
N PRO A 165 12.07 2.30 -16.82
CA PRO A 165 13.11 2.58 -15.85
C PRO A 165 14.05 3.67 -16.39
N ILE A 166 14.06 4.83 -15.75
CA ILE A 166 14.85 6.01 -16.18
C ILE A 166 16.05 6.30 -15.27
N GLY A 167 16.21 5.52 -14.19
CA GLY A 167 17.37 5.61 -13.29
C GLY A 167 17.28 4.63 -12.14
N ALA A 168 18.30 4.57 -11.29
CA ALA A 168 18.31 3.75 -10.08
C ALA A 168 19.24 4.28 -8.99
N TRP A 169 19.15 3.66 -7.81
CA TRP A 169 20.09 3.84 -6.71
C TRP A 169 20.83 2.54 -6.44
N HIS A 170 21.99 2.63 -5.80
CA HIS A 170 22.63 1.47 -5.20
C HIS A 170 21.77 0.95 -4.04
N GLY A 171 21.54 -0.37 -4.03
CA GLY A 171 20.82 -1.02 -2.96
C GLY A 171 21.57 -0.94 -1.63
N ASN A 172 20.85 -1.23 -0.56
CA ASN A 172 21.40 -1.29 0.80
C ASN A 172 21.29 -2.71 1.36
N GLY A 173 22.16 -3.06 2.32
CA GLY A 173 22.14 -4.36 3.01
C GLY A 173 22.29 -5.54 2.04
N ARG A 174 21.33 -6.48 2.03
CA ARG A 174 21.30 -7.63 1.09
C ARG A 174 21.40 -7.20 -0.38
N LYS A 175 20.98 -5.97 -0.70
CA LYS A 175 20.98 -5.44 -2.08
C LYS A 175 22.16 -4.54 -2.41
N ALA A 176 23.17 -4.45 -1.55
CA ALA A 176 24.33 -3.56 -1.75
C ALA A 176 25.02 -3.71 -3.11
N GLY A 177 25.03 -4.92 -3.68
CA GLY A 177 25.62 -5.20 -4.99
C GLY A 177 24.75 -4.88 -6.20
N TRP A 178 23.49 -4.46 -6.01
CA TRP A 178 22.46 -4.37 -7.04
C TRP A 178 21.86 -2.97 -7.16
N TYR A 179 21.26 -2.68 -8.31
CA TYR A 179 20.43 -1.49 -8.49
C TYR A 179 19.07 -1.70 -7.81
N SER A 180 18.76 -0.93 -6.77
CA SER A 180 17.48 -0.93 -6.07
C SER A 180 17.36 0.26 -5.11
N PRO A 181 16.32 1.10 -5.18
CA PRO A 181 15.19 1.02 -6.12
C PRO A 181 15.54 1.45 -7.56
N PHE A 182 14.65 1.12 -8.49
CA PHE A 182 14.59 1.70 -9.83
C PHE A 182 13.58 2.86 -9.84
N LEU A 183 13.91 3.95 -10.54
CA LEU A 183 13.02 5.07 -10.81
C LEU A 183 12.24 4.79 -12.09
N MET A 184 10.91 4.70 -11.97
CA MET A 184 10.01 4.39 -13.09
C MET A 184 9.31 5.65 -13.57
N ALA A 185 9.09 5.75 -14.88
CA ALA A 185 8.43 6.88 -15.53
C ALA A 185 7.37 6.45 -16.54
N CYS A 186 6.37 7.30 -16.72
CA CYS A 186 5.41 7.27 -17.82
C CYS A 186 5.86 8.21 -18.93
N TYR A 187 5.29 8.08 -20.13
CA TYR A 187 5.58 8.95 -21.26
C TYR A 187 4.46 9.99 -21.47
N ASN A 188 4.83 11.25 -21.72
CA ASN A 188 3.89 12.27 -22.14
C ASN A 188 4.09 12.58 -23.63
N PRO A 189 3.17 12.18 -24.51
CA PRO A 189 3.32 12.38 -25.95
C PRO A 189 3.20 13.86 -26.36
N GLU A 190 2.52 14.70 -25.58
CA GLU A 190 2.35 16.14 -25.91
C GLU A 190 3.64 16.93 -25.74
N THR A 191 4.46 16.56 -24.75
CA THR A 191 5.72 17.24 -24.43
C THR A 191 6.95 16.44 -24.82
N GLU A 192 6.78 15.19 -25.26
CA GLU A 192 7.85 14.22 -25.55
C GLU A 192 8.78 13.99 -24.34
N GLU A 193 8.19 13.83 -23.15
CA GLU A 193 8.93 13.75 -21.89
C GLU A 193 8.60 12.50 -21.08
N TYR A 194 9.60 11.97 -20.38
CA TYR A 194 9.39 10.93 -19.36
C TYR A 194 9.19 11.57 -17.99
N GLN A 195 8.05 11.29 -17.37
CA GLN A 195 7.66 11.84 -16.08
C GLN A 195 7.75 10.76 -15.01
N SER A 196 8.53 10.97 -13.94
CA SER A 196 8.68 9.95 -12.91
C SER A 196 7.36 9.69 -12.18
N VAL A 197 7.06 8.42 -11.96
CA VAL A 197 5.84 7.93 -11.30
C VAL A 197 6.15 7.37 -9.92
N CYS A 198 7.14 6.48 -9.79
CA CYS A 198 7.42 5.81 -8.52
C CYS A 198 8.83 5.23 -8.45
N ARG A 199 9.21 4.79 -7.24
CA ARG A 199 10.41 3.98 -6.98
C ARG A 199 10.02 2.52 -6.76
N VAL A 200 10.58 1.59 -7.54
CA VAL A 200 10.30 0.15 -7.42
C VAL A 200 11.46 -0.57 -6.76
N MET A 201 11.18 -1.23 -5.64
CA MET A 201 12.17 -1.97 -4.84
C MET A 201 11.79 -3.44 -4.59
N SER A 202 10.72 -3.95 -5.19
CA SER A 202 10.23 -5.31 -4.95
C SER A 202 9.60 -5.92 -6.20
N GLY A 203 9.46 -7.25 -6.20
CA GLY A 203 8.99 -8.02 -7.37
C GLY A 203 10.11 -8.64 -8.19
N PHE A 204 11.38 -8.35 -7.86
CA PHE A 204 12.54 -8.83 -8.61
C PHE A 204 13.10 -10.15 -8.04
N SER A 205 13.49 -11.07 -8.91
CA SER A 205 14.32 -12.23 -8.57
C SER A 205 15.80 -11.86 -8.46
N ASP A 206 16.62 -12.72 -7.85
CA ASP A 206 18.07 -12.50 -7.79
C ASP A 206 18.69 -12.53 -9.21
N SER A 207 18.20 -13.38 -10.11
CA SER A 207 18.61 -13.41 -11.52
C SER A 207 18.29 -12.11 -12.27
N PHE A 208 17.16 -11.46 -11.95
CA PHE A 208 16.80 -10.18 -12.54
C PHE A 208 17.80 -9.09 -12.19
N TYR A 209 18.26 -9.03 -10.93
CA TYR A 209 19.24 -8.01 -10.53
C TYR A 209 20.58 -8.18 -11.24
N ILE A 210 21.03 -9.43 -11.45
CA ILE A 210 22.25 -9.73 -12.21
C ILE A 210 22.11 -9.18 -13.62
N GLU A 211 21.03 -9.58 -14.31
CA GLU A 211 20.80 -9.18 -15.70
C GLU A 211 20.64 -7.66 -15.86
N MET A 212 19.96 -6.98 -14.93
CA MET A 212 19.80 -5.51 -15.02
C MET A 212 21.08 -4.75 -14.71
N LYS A 213 21.95 -5.30 -13.87
CA LYS A 213 23.28 -4.72 -13.63
C LYS A 213 24.17 -4.83 -14.87
N GLU A 214 24.11 -5.97 -15.57
CA GLU A 214 24.82 -6.17 -16.83
C GLU A 214 24.22 -5.31 -17.96
N PHE A 215 22.88 -5.27 -18.05
CA PHE A 215 22.18 -4.50 -19.07
C PHE A 215 22.43 -2.99 -18.93
N PHE A 216 22.25 -2.41 -17.74
CA PHE A 216 22.52 -1.00 -17.49
C PHE A 216 23.99 -0.78 -17.13
N SER A 217 24.84 -0.98 -18.13
CA SER A 217 26.27 -0.70 -18.09
C SER A 217 26.68 0.11 -19.32
N GLY A 218 27.86 0.75 -19.25
CA GLY A 218 28.42 1.50 -20.38
C GLY A 218 27.55 2.66 -20.83
N ASP A 219 27.22 2.67 -22.12
CA ASP A 219 26.48 3.74 -22.83
C ASP A 219 25.02 3.88 -22.41
N LYS A 220 24.44 2.84 -21.80
CA LYS A 220 23.07 2.85 -21.28
C LYS A 220 22.95 3.60 -19.95
N VAL A 221 24.07 3.92 -19.31
CA VAL A 221 24.12 4.76 -18.11
C VAL A 221 24.52 6.17 -18.51
N LEU A 222 23.63 7.12 -18.25
CA LEU A 222 23.79 8.51 -18.63
C LEU A 222 24.52 9.27 -17.52
N SER A 223 25.51 10.08 -17.90
CA SER A 223 26.35 10.85 -16.96
C SER A 223 25.59 11.99 -16.25
N LYS A 224 24.50 12.47 -16.85
CA LYS A 224 23.66 13.54 -16.32
C LYS A 224 22.19 13.28 -16.64
N LYS A 225 21.30 13.88 -15.85
CA LYS A 225 19.86 13.85 -16.09
C LYS A 225 19.54 14.45 -17.47
N PRO A 226 18.89 13.70 -18.38
CA PRO A 226 18.35 14.24 -19.62
C PRO A 226 17.34 15.35 -19.40
N LEU A 227 17.27 16.31 -20.33
CA LEU A 227 16.34 17.44 -20.23
C LEU A 227 14.87 17.01 -20.31
N TYR A 228 14.60 15.95 -21.07
CA TYR A 228 13.27 15.37 -21.27
C TYR A 228 12.84 14.44 -20.12
N TYR A 229 13.61 14.36 -19.02
CA TYR A 229 13.22 13.67 -17.78
C TYR A 229 12.67 14.66 -16.75
N ARG A 230 11.38 14.51 -16.42
CA ARG A 230 10.68 15.31 -15.41
C ARG A 230 10.59 14.55 -14.10
N THR A 231 11.41 14.98 -13.14
CA THR A 231 11.41 14.45 -11.78
C THR A 231 12.18 15.37 -10.82
N ALA A 232 11.75 15.42 -9.56
CA ALA A 232 12.51 15.98 -8.45
C ALA A 232 13.45 14.95 -7.81
N GLU A 233 13.34 13.67 -8.21
CA GLU A 233 14.20 12.61 -7.72
C GLU A 233 15.64 12.73 -8.21
N LYS A 234 16.57 12.24 -7.39
CA LYS A 234 18.01 12.22 -7.68
C LYS A 234 18.53 10.78 -7.53
N PRO A 235 18.34 9.91 -8.53
CA PRO A 235 18.99 8.61 -8.60
C PRO A 235 20.52 8.76 -8.67
N ASP A 236 21.22 7.72 -8.23
CA ASP A 236 22.69 7.65 -8.32
C ASP A 236 23.14 7.52 -9.78
N MET A 237 22.28 6.94 -10.62
CA MET A 237 22.53 6.71 -12.04
C MET A 237 21.26 6.96 -12.86
N TRP A 238 21.45 7.58 -14.01
CA TRP A 238 20.39 7.80 -15.01
C TRP A 238 20.50 6.74 -16.10
N PHE A 239 19.37 6.27 -16.59
CA PHE A 239 19.33 5.24 -17.63
C PHE A 239 18.75 5.76 -18.93
N CYS A 240 19.27 5.26 -20.05
CA CYS A 240 18.66 5.42 -21.36
C CYS A 240 17.30 4.67 -21.38
N PRO A 241 16.21 5.27 -21.87
CA PRO A 241 14.91 4.62 -21.88
C PRO A 241 14.91 3.54 -22.96
N GLN A 242 14.97 2.26 -22.54
CA GLN A 242 15.06 1.12 -23.47
C GLN A 242 14.14 -0.05 -23.10
N LEU A 243 13.70 -0.13 -21.85
CA LEU A 243 12.89 -1.23 -21.35
C LEU A 243 11.53 -0.71 -20.91
N VAL A 244 10.51 -1.54 -21.00
CA VAL A 244 9.18 -1.28 -20.45
C VAL A 244 8.85 -2.40 -19.47
N TRP A 245 8.43 -2.05 -18.26
CA TRP A 245 8.08 -2.99 -17.20
C TRP A 245 6.65 -2.79 -16.76
N GLU A 246 5.95 -3.91 -16.57
CA GLU A 246 4.63 -3.92 -15.97
C GLU A 246 4.79 -3.74 -14.45
N ILE A 247 4.31 -2.60 -13.95
CA ILE A 247 4.34 -2.23 -12.54
C ILE A 247 2.92 -2.24 -11.99
N ARG A 248 2.76 -2.89 -10.84
CA ARG A 248 1.51 -2.93 -10.08
C ARG A 248 1.68 -2.17 -8.77
N GLY A 249 0.64 -1.49 -8.31
CA GLY A 249 0.59 -0.98 -6.94
C GLY A 249 -0.77 -1.14 -6.30
N ALA A 250 -0.86 -0.68 -5.06
CA ALA A 250 -2.07 -0.81 -4.26
C ALA A 250 -3.05 0.37 -4.46
N GLU A 251 -2.52 1.59 -4.64
CA GLU A 251 -3.31 2.81 -4.84
C GLU A 251 -2.46 3.91 -5.49
N PHE A 252 -3.12 4.85 -6.16
CA PHE A 252 -2.50 6.09 -6.64
C PHE A 252 -2.68 7.22 -5.63
N THR A 253 -1.64 8.03 -5.48
CA THR A 253 -1.56 9.09 -4.47
C THR A 253 -0.92 10.34 -5.04
N VAL A 254 -1.32 11.51 -4.55
CA VAL A 254 -0.64 12.77 -4.85
C VAL A 254 0.76 12.73 -4.24
N SER A 255 1.77 13.08 -5.03
CA SER A 255 3.18 12.99 -4.70
C SER A 255 3.87 14.34 -4.83
N PRO A 256 4.64 14.77 -3.82
CA PRO A 256 5.42 16.00 -3.90
C PRO A 256 6.73 15.86 -4.69
N VAL A 257 7.16 14.63 -5.02
CA VAL A 257 8.48 14.37 -5.66
C VAL A 257 8.38 13.76 -7.05
N HIS A 258 7.25 13.12 -7.35
CA HIS A 258 6.97 12.52 -8.65
C HIS A 258 6.17 13.50 -9.50
N HIS A 259 6.44 13.52 -10.81
CA HIS A 259 5.98 14.58 -11.71
C HIS A 259 4.97 14.09 -12.75
N ALA A 260 4.63 12.80 -12.73
CA ALA A 260 3.60 12.26 -13.60
C ALA A 260 2.27 13.00 -13.40
N ALA A 261 1.65 13.44 -14.49
CA ALA A 261 0.35 14.13 -14.48
C ALA A 261 0.28 15.41 -13.62
N ILE A 262 1.41 16.10 -13.39
CA ILE A 262 1.41 17.45 -12.83
C ILE A 262 0.53 18.36 -13.69
N GLY A 263 -0.30 19.18 -13.05
CA GLY A 263 -1.21 20.11 -13.71
C GLY A 263 -2.54 19.49 -14.16
N LEU A 264 -2.62 18.16 -14.27
CA LEU A 264 -3.84 17.46 -14.69
C LEU A 264 -4.78 17.14 -13.51
N ILE A 265 -4.21 16.70 -12.38
CA ILE A 265 -4.96 16.42 -11.14
C ILE A 265 -4.66 17.46 -10.06
N HIS A 266 -3.41 17.89 -9.95
CA HIS A 266 -2.96 18.85 -8.95
C HIS A 266 -2.00 19.84 -9.60
N LEU A 267 -2.16 21.13 -9.30
CA LEU A 267 -1.44 22.22 -10.00
C LEU A 267 0.09 22.08 -9.89
N SER A 268 0.60 21.73 -8.71
CA SER A 268 2.05 21.70 -8.41
C SER A 268 2.63 20.33 -8.06
N ARG A 269 1.81 19.27 -8.01
CA ARG A 269 2.21 17.94 -7.51
C ARG A 269 1.79 16.87 -8.50
N GLY A 270 2.63 15.85 -8.68
CA GLY A 270 2.32 14.75 -9.58
C GLY A 270 1.61 13.62 -8.86
N ILE A 271 1.44 12.50 -9.57
CA ILE A 271 0.83 11.28 -9.07
C ILE A 271 1.89 10.19 -8.93
N SER A 272 1.79 9.41 -7.86
CA SER A 272 2.64 8.26 -7.57
C SER A 272 1.82 7.05 -7.19
N ILE A 273 2.44 5.89 -7.39
CA ILE A 273 1.90 4.59 -7.00
C ILE A 273 2.38 4.24 -5.59
N ARG A 274 1.48 3.75 -4.74
CA ARG A 274 1.82 3.19 -3.42
C ARG A 274 2.10 1.69 -3.51
N PHE A 275 3.15 1.27 -2.82
CA PHE A 275 3.64 -0.11 -2.80
C PHE A 275 3.87 -0.70 -4.20
N PRO A 276 4.59 0.02 -5.09
CA PRO A 276 4.80 -0.46 -6.44
C PRO A 276 5.69 -1.72 -6.45
N ARG A 277 5.32 -2.66 -7.31
CA ARG A 277 5.99 -3.94 -7.50
C ARG A 277 6.17 -4.21 -8.98
N PHE A 278 7.35 -4.69 -9.34
CA PHE A 278 7.59 -5.24 -10.65
C PHE A 278 6.82 -6.55 -10.81
N ILE A 279 6.12 -6.71 -11.93
CA ILE A 279 5.43 -7.93 -12.32
C ILE A 279 6.24 -8.69 -13.36
N ARG A 280 6.50 -8.04 -14.50
CA ARG A 280 7.25 -8.63 -15.62
C ARG A 280 7.82 -7.56 -16.54
N ARG A 281 8.70 -7.98 -17.46
CA ARG A 281 9.10 -7.15 -18.59
C ARG A 281 8.06 -7.24 -19.70
N VAL A 282 7.91 -6.13 -20.42
CA VAL A 282 7.03 -5.98 -21.57
C VAL A 282 7.95 -5.76 -22.77
N SER A 283 8.20 -6.83 -23.53
CA SER A 283 9.15 -6.83 -24.65
C SER A 283 8.52 -6.40 -25.98
N ASP A 284 7.19 -6.37 -26.02
CA ASP A 284 6.36 -6.02 -27.18
C ASP A 284 6.07 -4.51 -27.30
N ARG A 285 6.63 -3.69 -26.41
CA ARG A 285 6.41 -2.23 -26.40
C ARG A 285 7.69 -1.44 -26.38
N ASN A 286 7.70 -0.36 -27.14
CA ASN A 286 8.74 0.65 -27.08
C ASN A 286 8.54 1.57 -25.87
N PRO A 287 9.62 2.20 -25.36
CA PRO A 287 9.53 3.15 -24.26
C PRO A 287 8.51 4.29 -24.45
N GLU A 288 8.31 4.76 -25.68
CA GLU A 288 7.32 5.81 -26.02
C GLU A 288 5.88 5.30 -26.06
N GLU A 289 5.68 3.97 -26.11
CA GLU A 289 4.38 3.29 -26.08
C GLU A 289 4.03 2.80 -24.66
N CYS A 290 4.80 3.22 -23.66
CA CYS A 290 4.47 2.95 -22.26
C CYS A 290 3.24 3.75 -21.82
N SER A 291 2.71 3.44 -20.63
CA SER A 291 1.56 4.15 -20.09
C SER A 291 1.81 5.65 -20.02
N THR A 292 0.76 6.42 -20.26
CA THR A 292 0.83 7.88 -20.39
C THR A 292 0.38 8.59 -19.11
N ALA A 293 0.66 9.90 -19.04
CA ALA A 293 0.11 10.75 -17.98
C ALA A 293 -1.43 10.72 -17.96
N ALA A 294 -2.08 10.66 -19.13
CA ALA A 294 -3.53 10.55 -19.25
C ALA A 294 -4.07 9.22 -18.70
N ASP A 295 -3.37 8.10 -18.95
CA ASP A 295 -3.73 6.80 -18.37
C ASP A 295 -3.69 6.85 -16.84
N ILE A 296 -2.65 7.46 -16.28
CA ILE A 296 -2.54 7.65 -14.82
C ILE A 296 -3.71 8.48 -14.28
N VAL A 297 -4.14 9.53 -15.00
CA VAL A 297 -5.29 10.34 -14.60
C VAL A 297 -6.58 9.52 -14.59
N ASN A 298 -6.82 8.73 -15.65
CA ASN A 298 -7.98 7.86 -15.76
C ASN A 298 -8.02 6.84 -14.61
N LEU A 299 -6.89 6.19 -14.34
CA LEU A 299 -6.75 5.24 -13.24
C LEU A 299 -6.88 5.90 -11.87
N PHE A 300 -6.39 7.13 -11.71
CA PHE A 300 -6.54 7.86 -10.47
C PHE A 300 -8.01 8.14 -10.15
N HIS A 301 -8.81 8.53 -11.14
CA HIS A 301 -10.24 8.82 -11.00
C HIS A 301 -11.12 7.57 -10.88
N SER A 302 -10.69 6.43 -11.43
CA SER A 302 -11.40 5.16 -11.30
C SER A 302 -11.26 4.52 -9.91
N GLN A 303 -10.36 5.03 -9.07
CA GLN A 303 -10.19 4.52 -7.71
C GLN A 303 -11.49 4.68 -6.90
N PRO A 304 -11.92 3.65 -6.17
CA PRO A 304 -13.14 3.71 -5.35
C PRO A 304 -13.06 4.78 -4.26
N ARG A 305 -11.85 5.18 -3.86
CA ARG A 305 -11.60 6.35 -3.03
C ARG A 305 -11.52 7.61 -3.89
N LYS A 306 -12.65 8.33 -4.03
CA LYS A 306 -12.62 9.72 -4.48
C LYS A 306 -11.98 10.57 -3.38
N LYS A 307 -10.74 11.01 -3.60
CA LYS A 307 -10.19 12.14 -2.85
C LYS A 307 -10.75 13.41 -3.46
N ASP A 308 -11.38 14.26 -2.65
CA ASP A 308 -11.55 15.66 -3.00
C ASP A 308 -10.16 16.28 -2.97
N VAL A 309 -9.49 16.30 -4.12
CA VAL A 309 -8.24 17.05 -4.28
C VAL A 309 -8.66 18.51 -4.44
N THR A 310 -8.70 19.26 -3.34
CA THR A 310 -8.88 20.71 -3.39
C THR A 310 -7.65 21.34 -4.05
N ALA A 311 -7.86 22.21 -5.01
CA ALA A 311 -6.82 22.80 -5.85
C ALA A 311 -5.82 23.73 -5.11
N GLU A 312 -5.94 23.88 -3.79
CA GLU A 312 -5.34 24.99 -3.03
C GLU A 312 -4.25 24.62 -2.01
N ASP A 313 -3.77 23.37 -1.91
CA ASP A 313 -2.75 22.95 -0.91
C ASP A 313 -1.35 22.53 -1.45
#